data_AF-A0A2N2E083-F1
#
_entry.id   AF-A0A2N2E083-F1
#
_cell.length_a   1.000
_cell.length_b   1.000
_cell.length_c   1.000
_cell.angle_alpha   90.00
_cell.angle_beta   90.00
_cell.angle_gamma   90.00
#
_symmetry.space_group_name_H-M   'P 1'
#
loop_
_entity.id
_entity.type
_entity.pdbx_description
1 polymer ?
#
loop_
_entity_poly.entity_id
_entity_poly.type
_entity_poly.pdbx_seq_one_letter_code
_entity_poly.pdbx_strand_id
1 'polypeptide(L)'
;MSEYDSYLTICNTCGKEILKTVLSCPFCGTKLKKKNILKWVLFSILGLTSIFLIIGIFIDSDDSVGINTIPVVNKTNNETKAPVAPLPKKEADDWNISELDAMENGNIMIALKKLKSNGDIADRNVFKRPWDFYGKVVRFSGLIYIVQDYPPGSDLSEQFGGSAAEVVLETDDGTIVDILVSGTCGKLKVGDITSVYGYPVGLAEVPNELGGNTTQLIVVSSSKILEE
;
A
#
# COMPACT_ATOMS: atom_id res chain seq x y z
N MET A 1 14.65 -0.70 17.49
CA MET A 1 13.52 -1.42 16.89
C MET A 1 12.93 -0.47 15.87
N SER A 2 13.08 -0.81 14.60
CA SER A 2 12.59 0.02 13.51
C SER A 2 11.07 -0.13 13.42
N GLU A 3 10.35 0.89 12.97
CA GLU A 3 8.90 0.84 12.74
C GLU A 3 8.50 -0.33 11.81
N TYR A 4 9.42 -0.77 10.95
CA TYR A 4 9.35 -1.94 10.09
C TYR A 4 9.24 -3.29 10.82
N ASP A 5 9.88 -3.43 11.99
CA ASP A 5 9.82 -4.67 12.80
C ASP A 5 8.38 -4.95 13.29
N SER A 6 7.50 -3.94 13.22
CA SER A 6 6.09 -4.04 13.62
C SER A 6 5.20 -4.75 12.59
N TYR A 7 5.62 -4.90 11.33
CA TYR A 7 4.83 -5.57 10.27
C TYR A 7 5.32 -6.96 9.91
N LEU A 8 6.53 -7.33 10.35
CA LEU A 8 7.11 -8.64 10.12
C LEU A 8 6.87 -9.59 11.29
N THR A 9 6.76 -10.87 10.96
CA THR A 9 6.79 -11.98 11.91
C THR A 9 7.66 -13.09 11.34
N ILE A 10 8.20 -13.92 12.22
CA ILE A 10 8.93 -15.12 11.81
C ILE A 10 7.92 -16.24 11.57
N CYS A 11 8.06 -16.96 10.46
CA CYS A 11 7.29 -18.18 10.23
C CYS A 11 7.71 -19.25 11.24
N ASN A 12 6.77 -19.72 12.05
CA ASN A 12 7.04 -20.73 13.07
C ASN A 12 7.42 -22.12 12.52
N THR A 13 7.32 -22.33 11.20
CA THR A 13 7.67 -23.61 10.57
C THR A 13 9.03 -23.56 9.88
N CYS A 14 9.31 -22.52 9.10
CA CYS A 14 10.56 -22.42 8.34
C CYS A 14 11.56 -21.37 8.83
N GLY A 15 11.19 -20.57 9.85
CA GLY A 15 12.08 -19.58 10.46
C GLY A 15 12.34 -18.34 9.60
N LYS A 16 11.71 -18.22 8.42
CA LYS A 16 11.87 -17.05 7.55
C LYS A 16 10.95 -15.92 7.96
N GLU A 17 11.43 -14.68 7.77
CA GLU A 17 10.64 -13.47 7.97
C GLU A 17 9.56 -13.36 6.90
N ILE A 18 8.35 -13.04 7.35
CA ILE A 18 7.13 -12.93 6.54
C ILE A 18 6.28 -11.78 7.08
N LEU A 19 5.37 -11.26 6.27
CA LEU A 19 4.42 -10.24 6.72
C LEU A 19 3.39 -10.83 7.69
N LYS A 20 2.97 -10.06 8.70
CA LYS A 20 1.94 -10.48 9.67
C LYS A 20 0.57 -10.73 9.03
N THR A 21 0.33 -10.19 7.85
CA THR A 21 -0.95 -10.26 7.12
C THR A 21 -1.10 -11.51 6.24
N VAL A 22 -0.01 -12.23 5.94
CA VAL A 22 -0.08 -13.38 5.03
C VAL A 22 -0.85 -14.56 5.64
N LEU A 23 -1.72 -15.19 4.84
CA LEU A 23 -2.53 -16.36 5.23
C LEU A 23 -1.72 -17.67 5.25
N SER A 24 -0.73 -17.76 4.38
CA SER A 24 0.15 -18.91 4.22
C SER A 24 1.58 -18.42 4.08
N CYS A 25 2.54 -19.16 4.64
CA CYS A 25 3.95 -18.84 4.48
C CYS A 25 4.36 -19.05 3.01
N PRO A 26 4.89 -18.04 2.31
CA PRO A 26 5.29 -18.16 0.90
C PRO A 26 6.55 -19.00 0.69
N PHE A 27 7.25 -19.39 1.75
CA PHE A 27 8.48 -20.18 1.65
C PHE A 27 8.30 -21.67 1.92
N CYS A 28 7.31 -22.04 2.73
CA CYS A 28 7.07 -23.44 3.11
C CYS A 28 5.62 -23.88 2.96
N GLY A 29 4.73 -22.99 2.49
CA GLY A 29 3.31 -23.29 2.25
C GLY A 29 2.47 -23.49 3.51
N THR A 30 3.06 -23.37 4.70
CA THR A 30 2.31 -23.61 5.95
C THR A 30 1.29 -22.51 6.19
N LYS A 31 0.02 -22.89 6.37
CA LYS A 31 -1.06 -21.97 6.73
C LYS A 31 -0.82 -21.39 8.13
N LEU A 32 -0.91 -20.07 8.24
CA LEU A 32 -0.65 -19.35 9.47
C LEU A 32 -1.97 -19.17 10.24
N LYS A 33 -1.97 -19.52 11.53
CA LYS A 33 -3.16 -19.37 12.38
C LYS A 33 -3.37 -17.88 12.69
N LYS A 34 -4.44 -17.27 12.18
CA LYS A 34 -4.87 -15.93 12.59
C LYS A 34 -5.19 -15.94 14.10
N LYS A 35 -4.61 -15.01 14.86
CA LYS A 35 -5.11 -14.71 16.21
C LYS A 35 -6.47 -14.03 16.01
N ASN A 36 -7.56 -14.65 16.45
CA ASN A 36 -8.90 -14.09 16.35
C ASN A 36 -9.02 -12.82 17.21
N ILE A 37 -8.74 -11.65 16.62
CA ILE A 37 -8.94 -10.32 17.23
C ILE A 37 -10.43 -9.94 17.29
N LEU A 38 -11.31 -10.75 16.68
CA LEU A 38 -12.77 -10.61 16.64
C LEU A 38 -13.46 -10.57 18.03
N LYS A 39 -12.76 -10.90 19.14
CA LYS A 39 -13.34 -10.82 20.48
C LYS A 39 -13.39 -9.41 21.10
N TRP A 40 -12.75 -8.40 20.52
CA TRP A 40 -12.70 -7.05 21.11
C TRP A 40 -13.69 -6.03 20.52
N VAL A 41 -14.20 -6.25 19.30
CA VAL A 41 -15.12 -5.29 18.64
C VAL A 41 -16.56 -5.38 19.18
N LEU A 42 -16.94 -6.52 19.79
CA LEU A 42 -18.27 -6.71 20.38
C LEU A 42 -18.53 -5.89 21.67
N PHE A 43 -17.51 -5.31 22.30
CA PHE A 43 -17.69 -4.50 23.51
C PHE A 43 -17.85 -2.99 23.26
N SER A 44 -17.46 -2.48 22.08
CA SER A 44 -17.58 -1.04 21.78
C SER A 44 -18.94 -0.63 21.21
N ILE A 45 -19.77 -1.58 20.74
CA ILE A 45 -21.05 -1.28 20.09
C ILE A 45 -22.23 -1.17 21.10
N LEU A 46 -22.08 -1.65 22.34
CA LEU A 46 -23.12 -1.51 23.39
C LEU A 46 -22.95 -0.30 24.33
N GLY A 47 -21.87 0.47 24.23
CA GLY A 47 -21.56 1.57 25.16
C GLY A 47 -21.95 2.98 24.71
N LEU A 48 -22.32 3.18 23.44
CA LEU A 48 -22.47 4.52 22.85
C LEU A 48 -23.83 4.82 22.20
N THR A 49 -24.82 3.92 22.34
CA THR A 49 -26.18 4.13 21.83
C THR A 49 -27.20 4.57 22.89
N SER A 50 -26.78 4.77 24.14
CA SER A 50 -27.65 5.20 25.25
C SER A 50 -27.45 6.66 25.71
N ILE A 51 -26.51 7.42 25.14
CA ILE A 51 -26.17 8.79 25.60
C ILE A 51 -26.77 9.92 24.73
N PHE A 52 -27.53 9.60 23.67
CA PHE A 52 -28.13 10.62 22.79
C PHE A 52 -29.66 10.79 22.91
N LEU A 53 -30.32 10.29 23.97
CA LEU A 53 -31.79 10.37 24.08
C LEU A 53 -32.38 11.02 25.34
N ILE A 54 -31.57 11.64 26.20
CA ILE A 54 -32.05 12.49 27.30
C ILE A 54 -30.95 13.56 27.46
N ILE A 55 -31.12 14.86 27.21
CA ILE A 55 -32.07 15.82 27.76
C ILE A 55 -32.13 17.02 26.81
N GLY A 56 -33.32 17.45 26.45
CA GLY A 56 -33.58 18.81 25.97
C GLY A 56 -34.17 19.69 27.07
N ILE A 57 -33.77 20.97 27.04
CA ILE A 57 -34.48 22.18 27.52
C ILE A 57 -34.34 22.53 29.01
N PHE A 58 -33.70 23.66 29.32
CA PHE A 58 -34.22 24.80 30.10
C PHE A 58 -33.40 26.10 29.84
N ILE A 59 -34.09 27.24 29.94
CA ILE A 59 -33.70 28.61 29.57
C ILE A 59 -33.51 29.49 30.85
N ASP A 60 -32.48 30.36 30.80
CA ASP A 60 -32.30 31.72 31.39
C ASP A 60 -31.68 32.07 32.77
N SER A 61 -30.82 33.11 32.67
CA SER A 61 -30.39 34.24 33.52
C SER A 61 -29.55 34.13 34.83
N ASP A 62 -28.40 34.82 34.75
CA ASP A 62 -27.55 35.57 35.72
C ASP A 62 -27.25 35.04 37.14
N ASP A 63 -25.96 34.86 37.48
CA ASP A 63 -25.09 35.94 37.98
C ASP A 63 -23.63 35.47 38.23
N SER A 64 -22.74 36.45 38.25
CA SER A 64 -21.26 36.42 38.36
C SER A 64 -20.60 35.51 39.44
N VAL A 65 -19.36 35.04 39.18
CA VAL A 65 -18.14 35.16 40.06
C VAL A 65 -16.87 34.68 39.31
N GLY A 66 -15.96 35.62 39.04
CA GLY A 66 -14.54 35.63 39.44
C GLY A 66 -13.53 34.51 39.12
N ILE A 67 -12.70 34.75 38.07
CA ILE A 67 -11.22 34.64 37.96
C ILE A 67 -10.48 33.35 38.43
N ASN A 68 -9.73 32.69 37.51
CA ASN A 68 -8.25 32.58 37.53
C ASN A 68 -7.64 31.76 36.37
N THR A 69 -6.50 32.24 35.92
CA THR A 69 -5.67 31.90 34.75
C THR A 69 -4.77 30.66 34.98
N ILE A 70 -4.70 29.75 33.99
CA ILE A 70 -3.53 29.01 33.40
C ILE A 70 -2.56 28.27 34.38
N PRO A 71 -2.20 26.96 34.16
CA PRO A 71 -1.34 26.63 33.02
C PRO A 71 -1.51 25.30 32.26
N VAL A 72 -1.17 25.45 30.97
CA VAL A 72 -0.66 24.49 30.00
C VAL A 72 0.40 23.58 30.63
N VAL A 73 0.24 22.26 30.47
CA VAL A 73 1.32 21.28 30.69
C VAL A 73 1.73 20.72 29.33
N ASN A 74 2.82 21.26 28.81
CA ASN A 74 3.62 20.66 27.76
C ASN A 74 4.33 19.42 28.33
N LYS A 75 4.18 18.26 27.69
CA LYS A 75 5.12 17.14 27.87
C LYS A 75 6.00 17.03 26.64
N THR A 76 7.10 17.78 26.68
CA THR A 76 8.26 17.59 25.82
C THR A 76 9.09 16.46 26.40
N ASN A 77 9.15 15.31 25.73
CA ASN A 77 10.14 14.28 26.02
C ASN A 77 11.29 14.42 25.02
N ASN A 78 12.34 15.12 25.46
CA ASN A 78 13.65 15.09 24.83
C ASN A 78 14.34 13.78 25.25
N GLU A 79 14.41 12.80 24.36
CA GLU A 79 15.42 11.75 24.44
C GLU A 79 16.53 12.04 23.43
N THR A 80 17.68 12.43 23.97
CA THR A 80 18.94 12.58 23.25
C THR A 80 19.42 11.22 22.76
N LYS A 81 19.34 10.99 21.45
CA LYS A 81 19.89 9.80 20.78
C LYS A 81 21.34 10.11 20.35
N ALA A 82 22.30 9.41 20.97
CA ALA A 82 23.69 9.39 20.53
C ALA A 82 23.82 8.70 19.14
N PRO A 83 24.87 9.01 18.35
CA PRO A 83 24.87 8.83 16.91
C PRO A 83 24.99 7.35 16.51
N VAL A 84 23.99 6.87 15.76
CA VAL A 84 24.11 5.63 14.99
C VAL A 84 25.01 5.94 13.79
N ALA A 85 26.01 5.08 13.56
CA ALA A 85 26.96 5.20 12.47
C ALA A 85 26.25 5.40 11.11
N PRO A 86 26.81 6.20 10.18
CA PRO A 86 26.18 6.46 8.91
C PRO A 86 26.00 5.16 8.13
N LEU A 87 24.75 4.84 7.79
CA LEU A 87 24.46 3.89 6.73
C LEU A 87 25.21 4.35 5.46
N PRO A 88 25.81 3.44 4.68
CA PRO A 88 26.52 3.79 3.46
C PRO A 88 25.59 4.61 2.54
N LYS A 89 26.09 5.78 2.16
CA LYS A 89 25.33 6.83 1.48
C LYS A 89 25.26 6.54 -0.03
N LYS A 90 24.04 6.26 -0.50
CA LYS A 90 23.34 6.82 -1.67
C LYS A 90 24.01 6.75 -3.06
N GLU A 91 23.47 5.89 -3.92
CA GLU A 91 23.26 6.20 -5.34
C GLU A 91 21.76 6.00 -5.68
N ALA A 92 20.91 6.94 -5.25
CA ALA A 92 19.47 6.92 -5.50
C ALA A 92 18.92 8.35 -5.33
N ASP A 93 19.00 9.17 -6.36
CA ASP A 93 18.35 10.48 -6.37
C ASP A 93 17.08 10.36 -7.21
N ASP A 94 15.98 10.01 -6.54
CA ASP A 94 14.60 10.52 -6.75
C ASP A 94 13.53 9.58 -6.17
N TRP A 95 13.80 8.28 -6.00
CA TRP A 95 12.80 7.32 -5.51
C TRP A 95 12.66 7.35 -3.98
N ASN A 96 11.43 7.45 -3.50
CA ASN A 96 11.11 7.39 -2.08
C ASN A 96 11.07 5.92 -1.61
N ILE A 97 12.05 5.54 -0.80
CA ILE A 97 12.20 4.19 -0.23
C ILE A 97 11.71 4.07 1.21
N SER A 98 11.37 5.20 1.85
CA SER A 98 10.92 5.22 3.25
C SER A 98 9.41 5.07 3.38
N GLU A 99 8.65 5.45 2.35
CA GLU A 99 7.21 5.26 2.27
C GLU A 99 6.87 4.15 1.27
N LEU A 100 6.14 3.14 1.73
CA LEU A 100 5.77 1.98 0.91
C LEU A 100 4.46 2.19 0.17
N ASP A 101 3.55 3.00 0.70
CA ASP A 101 2.29 3.28 0.04
C ASP A 101 2.57 4.00 -1.29
N ALA A 102 2.24 3.34 -2.40
CA ALA A 102 2.45 3.86 -3.74
C ALA A 102 1.69 5.17 -4.00
N MET A 103 0.58 5.38 -3.28
CA MET A 103 -0.26 6.57 -3.41
C MET A 103 0.31 7.75 -2.63
N GLU A 104 1.16 7.51 -1.62
CA GLU A 104 1.73 8.55 -0.77
C GLU A 104 3.21 8.82 -1.05
N ASN A 105 3.92 7.85 -1.63
CA ASN A 105 5.37 7.94 -1.78
C ASN A 105 5.85 8.78 -2.98
N GLY A 106 4.96 9.13 -3.92
CA GLY A 106 5.28 9.92 -5.12
C GLY A 106 6.01 9.16 -6.24
N ASN A 107 6.28 7.87 -6.06
CA ASN A 107 7.03 7.05 -7.01
C ASN A 107 6.28 6.82 -8.33
N ILE A 108 4.95 6.87 -8.34
CA ILE A 108 4.14 6.78 -9.57
C ILE A 108 4.58 7.85 -10.58
N MET A 109 4.71 9.11 -10.16
CA MET A 109 5.09 10.20 -11.06
C MET A 109 6.54 10.10 -11.52
N ILE A 110 7.42 9.55 -10.69
CA ILE A 110 8.82 9.30 -11.05
C ILE A 110 8.89 8.18 -12.09
N ALA A 111 8.11 7.12 -11.93
CA ALA A 111 8.01 6.02 -12.88
C ALA A 111 7.50 6.50 -14.23
N LEU A 112 6.43 7.29 -14.27
CA LEU A 112 5.87 7.86 -15.51
C LEU A 112 6.91 8.66 -16.31
N LYS A 113 7.72 9.49 -15.62
CA LYS A 113 8.81 10.25 -16.26
C LYS A 113 9.94 9.37 -16.80
N LYS A 114 10.07 8.14 -16.28
CA LYS A 114 11.16 7.20 -16.59
C LYS A 114 10.72 6.02 -17.46
N LEU A 115 9.45 5.93 -17.87
CA LEU A 115 8.91 4.81 -18.65
C LEU A 115 9.81 4.46 -19.86
N LYS A 116 10.20 3.19 -19.93
CA LYS A 116 11.04 2.59 -20.98
C LYS A 116 10.42 1.27 -21.39
N SER A 117 10.61 0.87 -22.65
CA SER A 117 9.87 -0.24 -23.25
C SER A 117 10.35 -1.65 -22.88
N ASN A 118 11.46 -1.82 -22.15
CA ASN A 118 12.05 -3.14 -21.93
C ASN A 118 12.55 -3.27 -20.49
N GLY A 119 12.40 -4.44 -19.89
CA GLY A 119 12.92 -4.76 -18.55
C GLY A 119 13.97 -5.85 -18.56
N ASP A 120 15.00 -5.67 -17.74
CA ASP A 120 16.14 -6.57 -17.66
C ASP A 120 16.00 -7.64 -16.56
N ILE A 121 14.92 -7.58 -15.77
CA ILE A 121 14.79 -8.36 -14.53
C ILE A 121 13.43 -9.03 -14.44
N ALA A 122 13.43 -10.36 -14.32
CA ALA A 122 12.27 -11.13 -13.84
C ALA A 122 12.62 -11.64 -12.43
N ASP A 123 12.00 -11.09 -11.39
CA ASP A 123 12.25 -11.52 -10.01
C ASP A 123 10.95 -11.64 -9.23
N ARG A 124 10.77 -12.80 -8.58
CA ARG A 124 9.58 -13.13 -7.79
C ARG A 124 9.58 -12.48 -6.40
N ASN A 125 10.69 -11.89 -5.96
CA ASN A 125 10.78 -11.29 -4.63
C ASN A 125 10.37 -9.80 -4.59
N VAL A 126 9.98 -9.23 -5.73
CA VAL A 126 9.66 -7.80 -5.85
C VAL A 126 8.57 -7.39 -4.88
N PHE A 127 7.53 -8.20 -4.69
CA PHE A 127 6.46 -7.92 -3.72
C PHE A 127 6.97 -7.74 -2.28
N LYS A 128 7.96 -8.54 -1.85
CA LYS A 128 8.46 -8.51 -0.47
C LYS A 128 9.40 -7.33 -0.23
N ARG A 129 10.09 -6.88 -1.27
CA ARG A 129 11.16 -5.87 -1.20
C ARG A 129 11.12 -4.95 -2.42
N PRO A 130 10.00 -4.24 -2.68
CA PRO A 130 9.84 -3.45 -3.90
C PRO A 130 10.91 -2.37 -4.04
N TRP A 131 11.40 -1.83 -2.92
CA TRP A 131 12.47 -0.83 -2.88
C TRP A 131 13.81 -1.30 -3.47
N ASP A 132 14.11 -2.61 -3.46
CA ASP A 132 15.32 -3.14 -4.10
C ASP A 132 15.26 -3.04 -5.65
N PHE A 133 14.06 -2.79 -6.18
CA PHE A 133 13.75 -2.74 -7.61
C PHE A 133 13.30 -1.35 -8.09
N TYR A 134 13.21 -0.35 -7.22
CA TYR A 134 12.88 1.01 -7.64
C TYR A 134 13.89 1.54 -8.67
N GLY A 135 13.37 2.17 -9.72
CA GLY A 135 14.15 2.60 -10.87
C GLY A 135 14.59 1.49 -11.83
N LYS A 136 14.17 0.23 -11.61
CA LYS A 136 14.41 -0.92 -12.51
C LYS A 136 13.09 -1.38 -13.11
N VAL A 137 13.08 -1.64 -14.41
CA VAL A 137 11.92 -2.25 -15.08
C VAL A 137 11.96 -3.75 -14.79
N VAL A 138 10.85 -4.28 -14.29
CA VAL A 138 10.66 -5.67 -13.91
C VAL A 138 9.58 -6.30 -14.79
N ARG A 139 9.76 -7.57 -15.16
CA ARG A 139 8.76 -8.39 -15.83
C ARG A 139 7.90 -9.15 -14.81
N PHE A 140 6.59 -9.02 -14.94
CA PHE A 140 5.59 -9.79 -14.19
C PHE A 140 4.81 -10.67 -15.15
N SER A 141 4.58 -11.94 -14.78
CA SER A 141 3.80 -12.87 -15.60
C SER A 141 2.72 -13.51 -14.74
N GLY A 142 1.48 -13.55 -15.23
CA GLY A 142 0.37 -14.06 -14.46
C GLY A 142 -0.95 -14.10 -15.20
N LEU A 143 -1.97 -14.61 -14.50
CA LEU A 143 -3.35 -14.66 -14.95
C LEU A 143 -4.02 -13.30 -14.71
N ILE A 144 -4.65 -12.75 -15.73
CA ILE A 144 -5.34 -11.45 -15.65
C ILE A 144 -6.75 -11.62 -15.05
N TYR A 145 -7.07 -10.81 -14.04
CA TYR A 145 -8.39 -10.75 -13.39
C TYR A 145 -9.15 -9.46 -13.69
N ILE A 146 -8.45 -8.36 -13.91
CA ILE A 146 -9.05 -7.06 -14.25
C ILE A 146 -8.31 -6.49 -15.47
N VAL A 147 -9.08 -6.01 -16.44
CA VAL A 147 -8.60 -5.18 -17.55
C VAL A 147 -9.62 -4.09 -17.75
N GLN A 148 -9.21 -2.83 -17.60
CA GLN A 148 -10.09 -1.70 -17.85
C GLN A 148 -9.30 -0.50 -18.37
N ASP A 149 -9.88 0.20 -19.34
CA ASP A 149 -9.41 1.53 -19.73
C ASP A 149 -10.17 2.58 -18.91
N TYR A 150 -9.46 3.54 -18.34
CA TYR A 150 -10.09 4.66 -17.66
C TYR A 150 -10.69 5.62 -18.70
N PRO A 151 -11.86 6.24 -18.42
CA PRO A 151 -12.45 7.21 -19.33
C PRO A 151 -11.48 8.37 -19.64
N PRO A 152 -11.50 8.91 -20.88
CA PRO A 152 -10.79 10.14 -21.20
C PRO A 152 -11.23 11.28 -20.28
N GLY A 153 -10.28 12.08 -19.79
CA GLY A 153 -10.55 13.22 -18.88
C GLY A 153 -10.87 12.83 -17.43
N SER A 154 -10.75 11.55 -17.05
CA SER A 154 -10.70 11.17 -15.63
C SER A 154 -9.38 11.61 -14.99
N ASP A 155 -9.37 11.79 -13.67
CA ASP A 155 -8.18 12.21 -12.90
C ASP A 155 -6.95 11.35 -13.23
N LEU A 156 -7.12 10.02 -13.28
CA LEU A 156 -6.04 9.10 -13.64
C LEU A 156 -5.59 9.27 -15.10
N SER A 157 -6.52 9.40 -16.04
CA SER A 157 -6.18 9.66 -17.44
C SER A 157 -5.40 10.97 -17.59
N GLU A 158 -5.79 12.04 -16.89
CA GLU A 158 -5.06 13.31 -16.91
C GLU A 158 -3.66 13.18 -16.30
N GLN A 159 -3.55 12.53 -15.13
CA GLN A 159 -2.28 12.30 -14.45
C GLN A 159 -1.30 11.46 -15.30
N PHE A 160 -1.81 10.55 -16.12
CA PHE A 160 -1.02 9.65 -16.96
C PHE A 160 -0.81 10.18 -18.39
N GLY A 161 -1.14 11.45 -18.67
CA GLY A 161 -0.81 12.13 -19.92
C GLY A 161 -1.90 12.06 -21.01
N GLY A 162 -3.15 11.83 -20.62
CA GLY A 162 -4.35 11.87 -21.48
C GLY A 162 -5.11 10.55 -21.58
N SER A 163 -4.48 9.43 -21.23
CA SER A 163 -5.09 8.10 -21.21
C SER A 163 -4.45 7.22 -20.15
N ALA A 164 -5.26 6.56 -19.35
CA ALA A 164 -4.82 5.57 -18.39
C ALA A 164 -5.62 4.27 -18.55
N ALA A 165 -5.02 3.18 -18.11
CA ALA A 165 -5.68 1.89 -18.00
C ALA A 165 -5.13 1.12 -16.80
N GLU A 166 -5.79 0.03 -16.45
CA GLU A 166 -5.43 -0.84 -15.35
C GLU A 166 -5.48 -2.30 -15.78
N VAL A 167 -4.47 -3.04 -15.37
CA VAL A 167 -4.43 -4.49 -15.45
C VAL A 167 -4.10 -5.03 -14.07
N VAL A 168 -4.96 -5.90 -13.53
CA VAL A 168 -4.64 -6.64 -12.31
C VAL A 168 -4.41 -8.09 -12.67
N LEU A 169 -3.24 -8.61 -12.31
CA LEU A 169 -2.88 -10.02 -12.50
C LEU A 169 -2.47 -10.69 -11.20
N GLU A 170 -2.63 -12.00 -11.14
CA GLU A 170 -2.04 -12.85 -10.10
C GLU A 170 -0.90 -13.66 -10.71
N THR A 171 0.27 -13.56 -10.10
CA THR A 171 1.44 -14.37 -10.49
C THR A 171 1.35 -15.80 -9.94
N ASP A 172 2.24 -16.68 -10.40
CA ASP A 172 2.28 -18.09 -9.98
C ASP A 172 2.46 -18.30 -8.46
N ASP A 173 3.05 -17.32 -7.77
CA ASP A 173 3.28 -17.34 -6.33
C ASP A 173 2.13 -16.71 -5.50
N GLY A 174 1.05 -16.30 -6.15
CA GLY A 174 -0.12 -15.69 -5.53
C GLY A 174 0.01 -14.20 -5.25
N THR A 175 1.10 -13.54 -5.69
CA THR A 175 1.20 -12.09 -5.65
C THR A 175 0.19 -11.46 -6.61
N ILE A 176 -0.64 -10.57 -6.07
CA ILE A 176 -1.52 -9.71 -6.85
C ILE A 176 -0.74 -8.45 -7.24
N VAL A 177 -0.64 -8.22 -8.54
CA VAL A 177 0.06 -7.07 -9.13
C VAL A 177 -0.99 -6.18 -9.79
N ASP A 178 -1.09 -4.96 -9.29
CA ASP A 178 -1.93 -3.90 -9.82
C ASP A 178 -1.08 -3.01 -10.72
N ILE A 179 -1.38 -3.02 -12.01
CA ILE A 179 -0.56 -2.39 -13.03
C ILE A 179 -1.32 -1.19 -13.58
N LEU A 180 -0.83 -0.01 -13.24
CA LEU A 180 -1.29 1.26 -13.79
C LEU A 180 -0.56 1.53 -15.11
N VAL A 181 -1.32 1.68 -16.18
CA VAL A 181 -0.82 1.78 -17.56
C VAL A 181 -1.02 3.19 -18.07
N SER A 182 0.05 3.85 -18.52
CA SER A 182 -0.08 5.03 -19.38
C SER A 182 -0.44 4.58 -20.80
N GLY A 183 -1.66 4.88 -21.23
CA GLY A 183 -2.22 4.39 -22.50
C GLY A 183 -3.51 3.59 -22.31
N THR A 184 -3.71 2.60 -23.19
CA THR A 184 -4.82 1.62 -23.18
C THR A 184 -4.29 0.21 -22.94
N CYS A 185 -5.13 -0.67 -22.40
CA CYS A 185 -4.89 -2.11 -22.29
C CYS A 185 -4.92 -2.86 -23.63
N GLY A 186 -5.38 -2.20 -24.70
CA GLY A 186 -5.36 -2.75 -26.06
C GLY A 186 -6.20 -4.02 -26.19
N LYS A 187 -5.55 -5.16 -26.48
CA LYS A 187 -6.22 -6.45 -26.74
C LYS A 187 -6.26 -7.39 -25.54
N LEU A 188 -5.68 -7.01 -24.40
CA LEU A 188 -5.66 -7.83 -23.20
C LEU A 188 -7.08 -8.13 -22.72
N LYS A 189 -7.29 -9.33 -22.18
CA LYS A 189 -8.57 -9.77 -21.65
C LYS A 189 -8.40 -10.49 -20.32
N VAL A 190 -9.43 -10.40 -19.50
CA VAL A 190 -9.57 -11.26 -18.31
C VAL A 190 -9.47 -12.73 -18.72
N GLY A 191 -8.67 -13.49 -18.00
CA GLY A 191 -8.39 -14.90 -18.28
C GLY A 191 -7.13 -15.14 -19.12
N ASP A 192 -6.55 -14.10 -19.73
CA ASP A 192 -5.27 -14.25 -20.44
C ASP A 192 -4.12 -14.49 -19.44
N ILE A 193 -3.15 -15.31 -19.85
CA ILE A 193 -1.84 -15.36 -19.20
C ILE A 193 -0.92 -14.46 -20.03
N THR A 194 -0.42 -13.39 -19.43
CA THR A 194 0.44 -12.43 -20.12
C THR A 194 1.70 -12.11 -19.32
N SER A 195 2.60 -11.37 -19.94
CA SER A 195 3.72 -10.71 -19.27
C SER A 195 3.62 -9.21 -19.42
N VAL A 196 3.79 -8.49 -18.32
CA VAL A 196 3.82 -7.04 -18.31
C VAL A 196 5.15 -6.57 -17.73
N TYR A 197 5.77 -5.59 -18.37
CA TYR A 197 6.96 -4.94 -17.85
C TYR A 197 6.59 -3.58 -17.25
N GLY A 198 7.18 -3.22 -16.13
CA GLY A 198 6.94 -1.93 -15.51
C GLY A 198 7.85 -1.66 -14.34
N TYR A 199 7.75 -0.44 -13.81
CA TYR A 199 8.47 -0.06 -12.60
C TYR A 199 7.62 -0.41 -11.38
N PRO A 200 8.12 -1.22 -10.43
CA PRO A 200 7.52 -1.32 -9.11
C PRO A 200 7.59 0.05 -8.45
N VAL A 201 6.48 0.52 -7.88
CA VAL A 201 6.40 1.86 -7.27
C VAL A 201 6.02 1.84 -5.80
N GLY A 202 5.57 0.69 -5.28
CA GLY A 202 5.18 0.53 -3.89
C GLY A 202 4.13 -0.55 -3.71
N LEU A 203 3.48 -0.53 -2.55
CA LEU A 203 2.34 -1.37 -2.22
C LEU A 203 1.10 -0.50 -2.05
N ALA A 204 -0.09 -1.07 -2.17
CA ALA A 204 -1.32 -0.41 -1.74
C ALA A 204 -2.26 -1.42 -1.07
N GLU A 205 -3.07 -0.94 -0.13
CA GLU A 205 -4.16 -1.70 0.47
C GLU A 205 -5.46 -1.42 -0.28
N VAL A 206 -5.97 -2.43 -0.97
CA VAL A 206 -7.19 -2.30 -1.80
C VAL A 206 -8.33 -3.09 -1.14
N PRO A 207 -9.50 -2.49 -0.93
CA PRO A 207 -10.66 -3.21 -0.43
C PRO A 207 -11.03 -4.39 -1.32
N ASN A 208 -11.34 -5.53 -0.71
CA ASN A 208 -11.80 -6.73 -1.41
C ASN A 208 -13.28 -7.00 -1.17
N GLU A 209 -13.86 -7.81 -2.05
CA GLU A 209 -15.30 -8.15 -2.03
C GLU A 209 -15.72 -8.96 -0.79
N LEU A 210 -14.77 -9.47 -0.01
CA LEU A 210 -15.04 -10.26 1.20
C LEU A 210 -15.10 -9.39 2.47
N GLY A 211 -15.04 -8.06 2.34
CA GLY A 211 -15.18 -7.13 3.46
C GLY A 211 -13.88 -6.89 4.24
N GLY A 212 -12.73 -6.93 3.56
CA GLY A 212 -11.42 -6.54 4.11
C GLY A 212 -10.55 -5.87 3.06
N ASN A 213 -9.23 -5.84 3.27
CA ASN A 213 -8.27 -5.33 2.31
C ASN A 213 -7.34 -6.43 1.81
N THR A 214 -6.78 -6.20 0.63
CA THR A 214 -5.73 -6.98 0.00
C THR A 214 -4.55 -6.06 -0.28
N THR A 215 -3.36 -6.43 0.18
CA THR A 215 -2.12 -5.76 -0.20
C THR A 215 -1.75 -6.14 -1.64
N GLN A 216 -1.62 -5.15 -2.51
CA GLN A 216 -1.23 -5.33 -3.92
C GLN A 216 0.12 -4.67 -4.19
N LEU A 217 0.93 -5.26 -5.08
CA LEU A 217 2.12 -4.59 -5.62
C LEU A 217 1.68 -3.64 -6.71
N ILE A 218 1.99 -2.35 -6.56
CA ILE A 218 1.68 -1.35 -7.57
C ILE A 218 2.85 -1.25 -8.54
N VAL A 219 2.53 -1.33 -9.83
CA VAL A 219 3.48 -1.25 -10.94
C VAL A 219 2.99 -0.20 -11.93
N VAL A 220 3.91 0.62 -12.45
CA VAL A 220 3.60 1.57 -13.53
C VAL A 220 4.19 1.05 -14.84
N SER A 221 3.36 1.00 -15.88
CA SER A 221 3.70 0.52 -17.23
C SER A 221 3.19 1.49 -18.32
N SER A 222 3.40 1.14 -19.59
CA SER A 222 2.86 1.86 -20.75
C SER A 222 2.25 0.90 -21.76
N SER A 223 1.27 1.35 -22.53
CA SER A 223 0.57 0.53 -23.53
C SER A 223 1.50 -0.09 -24.58
N LYS A 224 2.60 0.60 -24.93
CA LYS A 224 3.62 0.10 -25.86
C LYS A 224 4.31 -1.19 -25.41
N ILE A 225 4.23 -1.50 -24.12
CA ILE A 225 4.92 -2.61 -23.46
C ILE A 225 3.99 -3.83 -23.30
N LEU A 226 2.68 -3.63 -23.43
CA LEU A 226 1.68 -4.67 -23.27
C LEU A 226 1.47 -5.53 -24.52
N GLU A 227 2.03 -5.12 -25.66
CA GLU A 227 1.85 -5.75 -26.97
C GLU A 227 3.06 -6.59 -27.45
N GLU A 228 4.12 -6.73 -26.62
CA GLU A 228 5.30 -7.59 -26.90
C GLU A 228 5.18 -9.00 -26.32
#